data_AF-A0A3L7DF15-F1
#
_entry.id   AF-A0A3L7DF15-F1
#
_cell.length_a   1.000
_cell.length_b   1.000
_cell.length_c   1.000
_cell.angle_alpha   90.00
_cell.angle_beta   90.00
_cell.angle_gamma   90.00
#
_symmetry.space_group_name_H-M   'P 1'
#
loop_
_entity.id
_entity.type
_entity.pdbx_description
1 polymer ?
#
loop_
_entity_poly.entity_id
_entity_poly.type
_entity_poly.pdbx_seq_one_letter_code
_entity_poly.pdbx_strand_id
1 'polypeptide(L)' 'ESYTTQTCPVCGKKKKPSSRNFICACGYSQHRDVHSACNILTKHLYGEFRPMKITNHKYLRIA' A
#
# COMPACT_ATOMS: atom_id res chain seq x y z
N GLU A 1 12.32 -8.52 -1.87
CA GLU A 1 11.38 -7.71 -1.07
C GLU A 1 10.05 -8.44 -0.89
N SER A 2 9.90 -9.18 0.19
CA SER A 2 8.73 -10.04 0.39
C SER A 2 7.73 -9.32 1.30
N TYR A 3 6.44 -9.34 0.94
CA TYR A 3 5.29 -8.89 1.75
C TYR A 3 4.94 -7.39 1.78
N THR A 4 5.56 -6.53 0.97
CA THR A 4 5.21 -5.09 0.88
C THR A 4 3.79 -4.86 0.33
N THR A 5 3.30 -5.73 -0.55
CA THR A 5 1.95 -5.66 -1.14
C THR A 5 0.85 -6.21 -0.21
N GLN A 6 1.25 -6.90 0.87
CA GLN A 6 0.33 -7.62 1.76
C GLN A 6 0.26 -7.02 3.16
N THR A 7 1.29 -6.29 3.59
CA THR A 7 1.40 -5.81 4.98
C THR A 7 0.76 -4.44 5.12
N CYS A 8 -0.24 -4.31 5.99
CA CYS A 8 -0.84 -3.02 6.27
C CYS A 8 0.13 -2.11 7.05
N PRO A 9 0.43 -0.88 6.58
CA PRO A 9 1.32 0.05 7.28
C PRO A 9 0.71 0.63 8.56
N VAL A 10 -0.61 0.46 8.78
CA VAL A 10 -1.29 1.00 9.97
C VAL A 10 -1.31 -0.02 11.10
N CYS A 11 -1.68 -1.26 10.81
CA CYS A 11 -1.90 -2.29 11.85
C CYS A 11 -0.95 -3.49 11.76
N GLY A 12 -0.04 -3.52 10.78
CA GLY A 12 0.93 -4.61 10.58
C GLY A 12 0.31 -5.94 10.10
N LYS A 13 -1.01 -6.06 10.02
CA LYS A 13 -1.68 -7.28 9.55
C LYS A 13 -1.39 -7.55 8.08
N LYS A 14 -1.15 -8.83 7.77
CA LYS A 14 -0.95 -9.30 6.39
C LYS A 14 -2.26 -9.73 5.78
N LYS A 15 -2.51 -9.32 4.55
CA LYS A 15 -3.67 -9.73 3.76
C LYS A 15 -3.26 -9.85 2.30
N LYS A 16 -3.71 -10.91 1.62
CA LYS A 16 -3.54 -11.01 0.16
C LYS A 16 -4.59 -10.11 -0.51
N PRO A 17 -4.20 -9.02 -1.20
CA PRO A 17 -5.19 -8.20 -1.91
C PRO A 17 -5.74 -8.98 -3.12
N SER A 18 -7.06 -9.02 -3.24
CA SER A 18 -7.75 -9.61 -4.40
C SER A 18 -8.09 -8.55 -5.46
N SER A 19 -8.43 -7.33 -5.02
CA SER A 19 -8.82 -6.21 -5.89
C SER A 19 -7.70 -5.18 -6.11
N ARG A 20 -7.92 -4.22 -7.01
CA ARG A 20 -7.04 -3.05 -7.22
C ARG A 20 -6.93 -2.16 -5.99
N ASN A 21 -7.89 -2.22 -5.08
CA ASN A 21 -7.83 -1.55 -3.79
C ASN A 21 -7.36 -2.53 -2.71
N PHE A 22 -6.36 -2.11 -1.94
CA PHE A 22 -6.02 -2.76 -0.68
C PHE A 22 -6.94 -2.21 0.40
N ILE A 23 -7.76 -3.08 1.00
CA ILE A 23 -8.69 -2.73 2.06
C ILE A 23 -8.37 -3.59 3.29
N CYS A 24 -7.98 -2.93 4.38
CA CYS A 24 -7.70 -3.56 5.66
C CYS A 24 -8.89 -3.40 6.63
N ALA A 25 -9.04 -4.36 7.53
CA ALA A 25 -10.05 -4.29 8.60
C ALA A 25 -9.80 -3.14 9.61
N CYS A 26 -8.59 -2.57 9.65
CA CYS A 26 -8.30 -1.41 10.50
C CYS A 26 -8.81 -0.06 9.95
N GLY A 27 -9.47 -0.06 8.77
CA GLY A 27 -9.96 1.17 8.12
C GLY A 27 -9.00 1.76 7.09
N TYR A 28 -7.80 1.19 6.90
CA TYR A 28 -6.90 1.59 5.82
C TYR A 28 -7.40 1.09 4.46
N SER A 29 -7.69 2.01 3.56
CA SER A 29 -8.00 1.73 2.16
C SER A 29 -7.16 2.60 1.23
N GLN A 30 -6.44 1.98 0.31
CA GLN A 30 -5.69 2.70 -0.72
C GLN A 30 -5.56 1.82 -1.97
N HIS A 31 -5.28 2.42 -3.13
CA HIS A 31 -4.96 1.64 -4.31
C HIS A 31 -3.73 0.76 -4.07
N ARG A 32 -3.73 -0.47 -4.60
CA ARG A 32 -2.73 -1.50 -4.34
C ARG A 32 -1.34 -1.05 -4.75
N ASP A 33 -1.17 -0.49 -5.95
CA ASP A 33 0.12 0.02 -6.43
C ASP A 33 0.64 1.16 -5.55
N VAL A 34 -0.24 2.09 -5.17
CA VAL A 34 0.10 3.20 -4.28
C VAL A 34 0.52 2.68 -2.90
N HIS A 35 -0.26 1.75 -2.33
CA HIS A 35 0.06 1.09 -1.07
C HIS A 35 1.43 0.39 -1.11
N SER A 36 1.70 -0.33 -2.19
CA SER A 36 2.95 -1.10 -2.34
C SER A 36 4.15 -0.16 -2.49
N ALA A 37 4.02 0.89 -3.32
CA ALA A 37 5.03 1.92 -3.49
C ALA A 37 5.31 2.66 -2.18
N CYS A 38 4.27 3.05 -1.44
CA CYS A 38 4.42 3.66 -0.12
C CYS A 38 5.15 2.73 0.84
N ASN A 39 4.79 1.45 0.92
CA ASN A 39 5.44 0.50 1.81
C ASN A 39 6.93 0.30 1.47
N ILE A 40 7.30 0.25 0.19
CA ILE A 40 8.70 0.19 -0.24
C ILE A 40 9.44 1.46 0.19
N LEU A 41 8.86 2.63 -0.11
CA LEU A 41 9.46 3.93 0.20
C LEU A 41 9.66 4.12 1.70
N THR A 42 8.65 3.86 2.53
CA THR A 42 8.78 4.05 3.99
C THR A 42 9.72 3.04 4.61
N LYS A 43 9.74 1.80 4.11
CA LYS A 43 10.69 0.80 4.58
C LYS A 43 12.12 1.22 4.28
N HIS A 44 12.36 1.83 3.12
CA HIS A 44 13.68 2.35 2.76
C HIS A 44 14.07 3.58 3.60
N LEU A 45 13.14 4.51 3.81
CA LEU A 45 13.42 5.76 4.54
C LEU A 45 13.47 5.62 6.06
N TYR A 46 12.59 4.81 6.63
CA TYR A 46 12.36 4.72 8.08
C TYR A 46 12.64 3.33 8.65
N GLY A 47 12.91 2.33 7.82
CA GLY A 47 13.07 0.93 8.25
C GLY A 47 11.75 0.20 8.55
N GLU A 48 10.61 0.90 8.48
CA GLU A 48 9.29 0.40 8.88
C GLU A 48 8.19 0.82 7.90
N PHE A 49 7.04 0.13 7.95
CA PHE A 49 5.89 0.48 7.11
C PHE A 49 5.09 1.61 7.75
N ARG A 50 4.94 2.73 7.04
CA ARG A 50 4.16 3.89 7.50
C ARG A 50 3.08 4.27 6.50
N PRO A 51 1.90 4.70 6.97
CA PRO A 51 0.82 5.07 6.07
C PRO A 51 1.14 6.41 5.42
N MET A 52 1.18 6.44 4.08
CA MET A 52 1.22 7.67 3.30
C MET A 52 -0.03 7.76 2.43
N LYS A 53 -0.66 8.93 2.42
CA LYS A 53 -1.86 9.20 1.62
C LYS A 53 -1.45 9.90 0.33
N ILE A 54 -1.69 9.27 -0.81
CA ILE A 54 -1.51 9.88 -2.13
C ILE A 54 -2.87 10.06 -2.77
N THR A 55 -3.33 11.30 -2.82
CA THR A 55 -4.69 11.65 -3.26
C THR A 55 -4.82 11.82 -4.78
N ASN A 56 -3.73 12.16 -5.48
CA ASN A 56 -3.78 12.53 -6.90
C ASN A 56 -2.96 11.58 -7.78
N HIS A 57 -3.40 10.33 -7.90
CA HIS A 57 -2.76 9.33 -8.75
C HIS A 57 -3.59 9.12 -10.04
N LYS A 58 -3.01 9.49 -11.19
CA LYS A 58 -3.63 9.31 -12.53
C LYS A 58 -3.02 8.08 -13.20
N TYR A 59 -3.84 7.08 -13.50
CA TYR A 59 -3.41 5.94 -14.32
C TYR A 59 -3.38 6.36 -15.79
N LEU A 60 -2.21 6.29 -16.42
CA LEU A 60 -2.10 6.32 -17.87
C LEU A 60 -2.56 4.96 -18.38
N ARG A 61 -3.81 4.87 -18.83
CA ARG A 61 -4.30 3.69 -19.56
C ARG A 61 -3.91 3.90 -21.02
N ILE A 62 -3.08 3.01 -21.56
CA ILE A 62 -2.85 2.94 -23.00
C ILE A 62 -4.15 2.40 -23.61
N ALA A 63 -4.68 3.12 -24.59
CA ALA A 63 -5.82 2.73 -25.41
C ALA A 63 -5.40 1.72 -26.47
#